data_AF-A0A2V9D1G1-F1
#
_entry.id   AF-A0A2V9D1G1-F1
#
_cell.length_a   1.000
_cell.length_b   1.000
_cell.length_c   1.000
_cell.angle_alpha   90.00
_cell.angle_beta   90.00
_cell.angle_gamma   90.00
#
_symmetry.space_group_name_H-M   'P 1'
#
loop_
_entity.id
_entity.type
_entity.pdbx_description
1 polymer ?
#
loop_
_entity_poly.entity_id
_entity_poly.type
_entity_poly.pdbx_seq_one_letter_code
_entity_poly.pdbx_strand_id
1 'polypeptide(L)'
;EVRYEPRSAIWHQFSSTIGAHVSRRRAAATYERNRLLTHWLHLDTHHQWASHALGIAVKLLTSPLAGRSESWQAFAQAVVLWSKVRMRRAQLGKTQQRTLAEVLRKIEEQMSRPEIRPLDASSAPIRPYLRSETFSSFQAESEKTK
;
A
#
# COMPACT_ATOMS: atom_id res chain seq x y z
N GLU A 1 -13.04 -5.64 32.86
CA GLU A 1 -11.89 -4.70 32.77
C GLU A 1 -10.97 -5.19 31.65
N VAL A 2 -10.86 -4.45 30.54
CA VAL A 2 -10.07 -4.88 29.37
C VAL A 2 -8.69 -4.25 29.48
N ARG A 3 -7.69 -5.04 29.88
CA ARG A 3 -6.27 -4.62 29.90
C ARG A 3 -5.74 -4.63 28.47
N TYR A 4 -5.59 -3.44 27.89
CA TYR A 4 -4.88 -3.28 26.62
C TYR A 4 -3.37 -3.42 26.88
N GLU A 5 -2.73 -4.39 26.22
CA GLU A 5 -1.29 -4.63 26.35
C GLU A 5 -0.56 -4.04 25.11
N PRO A 6 0.01 -2.82 25.22
CA PRO A 6 0.52 -2.05 24.07
C PRO A 6 1.83 -2.59 23.47
N ARG A 7 2.31 -3.76 23.90
CA ARG A 7 3.60 -4.34 23.50
C ARG A 7 3.49 -5.50 22.53
N SER A 8 2.29 -5.93 22.15
CA SER A 8 2.14 -6.92 21.08
C SER A 8 2.44 -6.24 19.74
N ALA A 9 3.68 -6.37 19.26
CA ALA A 9 4.01 -6.06 17.88
C ALA A 9 3.28 -7.08 16.99
N ILE A 10 2.09 -6.72 16.52
CA ILE A 10 1.38 -7.48 15.49
C ILE A 10 2.09 -7.19 14.18
N TRP A 11 3.08 -8.01 13.85
CA TRP A 11 3.65 -8.02 12.53
C TRP A 11 2.61 -8.59 11.58
N HIS A 12 2.03 -7.74 10.73
CA HIS A 12 1.35 -8.24 9.54
C HIS A 12 2.41 -8.91 8.67
N GLN A 13 2.59 -10.22 8.85
CA GLN A 13 3.30 -11.04 7.87
C GLN A 13 2.48 -10.92 6.59
N PHE A 14 2.93 -10.05 5.68
CA PHE A 14 2.31 -9.88 4.37
C PHE A 14 2.54 -11.20 3.60
N SER A 15 1.63 -12.13 3.84
CA SER A 15 1.42 -13.41 3.17
C SER A 15 2.69 -14.15 2.77
N SER A 16 3.26 -14.91 3.69
CA SER A 16 4.21 -15.99 3.39
C SER A 16 3.65 -17.01 2.38
N THR A 17 2.32 -17.08 2.22
CA THR A 17 1.62 -17.96 1.29
C THR A 17 1.50 -17.42 -0.14
N ILE A 18 1.43 -16.11 -0.38
CA ILE A 18 1.18 -15.58 -1.74
C ILE A 18 2.49 -15.56 -2.56
N GLY A 19 3.63 -15.32 -1.91
CA GLY A 19 4.94 -15.25 -2.60
C GLY A 19 5.36 -16.54 -3.27
N ALA A 20 4.88 -17.70 -2.79
CA ALA A 20 5.16 -19.00 -3.39
C ALA A 20 4.36 -19.25 -4.68
N HIS A 21 3.19 -18.61 -4.83
CA HIS A 21 2.26 -18.87 -5.93
C HIS A 21 2.16 -17.74 -6.95
N VAL A 22 2.71 -16.56 -6.66
CA VAL A 22 2.62 -15.38 -7.53
C VAL A 22 4.01 -14.87 -7.89
N SER A 23 4.30 -14.80 -9.19
CA SER A 23 5.56 -14.23 -9.66
C SER A 23 5.69 -12.76 -9.27
N ARG A 24 6.92 -12.32 -8.94
CA ARG A 24 7.19 -10.91 -8.58
C ARG A 24 6.71 -9.92 -9.63
N ARG A 25 6.84 -10.26 -10.92
CA ARG A 25 6.34 -9.45 -12.04
C ARG A 25 4.81 -9.30 -12.01
N ARG A 26 4.08 -10.38 -11.74
CA ARG A 26 2.61 -10.35 -11.65
C ARG A 26 2.14 -9.56 -10.43
N ALA A 27 2.83 -9.71 -9.29
CA ALA A 27 2.58 -8.92 -8.10
C ALA A 27 2.81 -7.42 -8.37
N ALA A 28 3.93 -7.07 -9.02
CA ALA A 28 4.24 -5.70 -9.42
C ALA A 28 3.19 -5.11 -10.38
N ALA A 29 2.81 -5.85 -11.43
CA ALA A 29 1.76 -5.43 -12.36
C ALA A 29 0.42 -5.17 -11.64
N THR A 30 0.04 -6.05 -10.71
CA THR A 30 -1.20 -5.91 -9.93
C THR A 30 -1.15 -4.70 -9.02
N TYR A 31 -0.01 -4.50 -8.34
CA TYR A 31 0.21 -3.34 -7.48
C TYR A 31 0.13 -2.04 -8.27
N GLU A 32 0.80 -1.95 -9.42
CA GLU A 32 0.78 -0.77 -10.27
C GLU A 32 -0.62 -0.48 -10.83
N ARG A 33 -1.34 -1.52 -11.26
CA ARG A 33 -2.74 -1.39 -11.69
C ARG A 33 -3.60 -0.83 -10.56
N ASN A 34 -3.49 -1.38 -9.35
CA ASN A 34 -4.24 -0.89 -8.20
C ASN A 34 -3.89 0.55 -7.87
N ARG A 35 -2.60 0.91 -7.94
CA ARG A 35 -2.14 2.28 -7.74
C ARG A 35 -2.78 3.23 -8.74
N LEU A 36 -2.82 2.90 -10.03
CA LEU A 36 -3.49 3.72 -11.06
C LEU A 36 -4.97 3.91 -10.75
N LEU A 37 -5.70 2.82 -10.47
CA LEU A 37 -7.12 2.87 -10.16
C LEU A 37 -7.41 3.74 -8.92
N THR A 38 -6.58 3.62 -7.87
CA THR A 38 -6.70 4.45 -6.68
C THR A 38 -6.45 5.91 -6.98
N HIS A 39 -5.43 6.26 -7.75
CA HIS A 39 -5.21 7.67 -8.15
C HIS A 39 -6.43 8.17 -8.92
N TRP A 40 -6.84 7.45 -9.96
CA TRP A 40 -7.97 7.83 -10.80
C TRP A 40 -9.28 8.00 -10.04
N LEU A 41 -9.49 7.31 -8.93
CA LEU A 41 -10.67 7.53 -8.07
C LEU A 41 -10.63 8.87 -7.33
N HIS A 42 -9.44 9.41 -7.02
CA HIS A 42 -9.25 10.55 -6.12
C HIS A 42 -8.66 11.80 -6.78
N LEU A 43 -8.41 11.80 -8.09
CA LEU A 43 -7.99 13.00 -8.82
C LEU A 43 -9.17 13.97 -8.93
N ASP A 44 -9.11 15.11 -8.24
CA ASP A 44 -10.23 16.04 -8.13
C ASP A 44 -10.11 17.23 -9.11
N THR A 45 -8.90 17.65 -9.47
CA THR A 45 -8.67 18.83 -10.32
C THR A 45 -8.03 18.48 -11.66
N HIS A 46 -8.26 19.32 -12.68
CA HIS A 46 -7.65 19.16 -14.01
C HIS A 46 -6.12 19.15 -13.97
N HIS A 47 -5.51 19.96 -13.09
CA HIS A 47 -4.06 19.97 -12.90
C HIS A 47 -3.53 18.65 -12.33
N GLN A 48 -4.24 18.04 -11.37
CA GLN A 48 -3.90 16.71 -10.84
C GLN A 48 -4.00 15.65 -11.94
N TRP A 49 -5.02 15.72 -12.80
CA TRP A 49 -5.14 14.84 -13.97
C TRP A 49 -3.97 14.99 -14.94
N ALA A 50 -3.61 16.23 -15.29
CA ALA A 50 -2.53 16.50 -16.22
C ALA A 50 -1.17 16.01 -15.68
N SER A 51 -0.84 16.36 -14.43
CA SER A 51 0.41 15.92 -13.79
C SER A 51 0.48 14.40 -13.65
N HIS A 52 -0.63 13.74 -13.30
CA HIS A 52 -0.67 12.29 -13.23
C HIS A 52 -0.51 11.63 -14.61
N ALA A 53 -1.17 12.15 -15.65
CA ALA A 53 -1.05 11.67 -17.01
C ALA A 53 0.39 11.80 -17.53
N LEU A 54 1.04 12.94 -17.27
CA LEU A 54 2.45 13.15 -17.60
C LEU A 54 3.35 12.14 -16.87
N GLY A 55 3.14 11.93 -15.57
CA GLY A 55 3.90 10.94 -14.79
C GLY A 55 3.72 9.51 -15.30
N ILE A 56 2.50 9.14 -15.71
CA ILE A 56 2.24 7.84 -16.35
C ILE A 56 2.98 7.74 -17.68
N ALA A 57 2.90 8.77 -18.53
CA ALA A 57 3.54 8.77 -19.84
C ALA A 57 5.06 8.58 -19.72
N VAL A 58 5.71 9.37 -18.85
CA VAL A 58 7.14 9.25 -18.55
C VAL A 58 7.47 7.84 -18.05
N LYS A 59 6.67 7.29 -17.12
CA LYS A 59 6.89 5.94 -16.60
C LYS A 59 6.76 4.88 -17.70
N LEU A 60 5.76 4.97 -18.57
CA LEU A 60 5.55 4.01 -19.67
C LEU A 60 6.67 4.05 -20.70
N LEU A 61 7.24 5.22 -20.96
CA LEU A 61 8.37 5.39 -21.88
C LEU A 61 9.69 4.88 -21.28
N THR A 62 9.92 5.09 -19.98
CA THR A 62 11.18 4.75 -19.31
C THR A 62 11.23 3.33 -18.76
N SER A 63 10.10 2.73 -18.38
CA SER A 63 10.07 1.37 -17.79
C SER A 63 10.60 0.28 -18.73
N PRO A 64 10.30 0.28 -20.05
CA PRO A 64 10.87 -0.68 -20.99
C PRO A 64 12.39 -0.61 -21.06
N LEU A 65 12.96 0.60 -21.01
CA LEU A 65 14.41 0.82 -21.00
C LEU A 65 15.08 0.22 -19.76
N ALA A 66 14.33 0.09 -18.66
CA ALA A 66 14.78 -0.55 -17.42
C ALA A 66 14.43 -2.05 -17.32
N GLY A 67 13.96 -2.67 -18.41
CA GLY A 67 13.54 -4.08 -18.44
C GLY A 67 12.25 -4.39 -17.67
N ARG A 68 11.45 -3.37 -17.35
CA ARG A 68 10.20 -3.45 -16.58
C ARG A 68 8.97 -3.27 -17.46
N SER A 69 8.62 -4.31 -18.22
CA SER A 69 7.46 -4.26 -19.13
C SER A 69 6.11 -4.38 -18.42
N GLU A 70 6.09 -4.75 -17.13
CA GLU A 70 4.87 -4.85 -16.32
C GLU A 70 4.07 -3.55 -16.24
N SER A 71 4.73 -2.39 -16.39
CA SER A 71 4.09 -1.08 -16.40
C SER A 71 3.04 -0.95 -17.52
N TRP A 72 3.33 -1.48 -18.70
CA TRP A 72 2.41 -1.46 -19.84
C TRP A 72 1.20 -2.38 -19.62
N GLN A 73 1.45 -3.58 -19.11
CA GLN A 73 0.39 -4.53 -18.76
C GLN A 73 -0.54 -3.95 -17.69
N ALA A 74 0.03 -3.37 -16.63
CA ALA A 74 -0.71 -2.73 -15.55
C ALA A 74 -1.58 -1.58 -16.06
N PHE A 75 -1.02 -0.73 -16.94
CA PHE A 75 -1.75 0.39 -17.55
C PHE A 75 -2.91 -0.10 -18.42
N ALA A 76 -2.69 -1.04 -19.32
CA ALA A 76 -3.75 -1.60 -20.16
C ALA A 76 -4.89 -2.21 -19.32
N GLN A 77 -4.55 -2.98 -18.28
CA GLN A 77 -5.53 -3.54 -17.35
C GLN A 77 -6.30 -2.45 -16.58
N ALA A 78 -5.64 -1.36 -16.20
CA ALA A 78 -6.29 -0.25 -15.53
C ALA A 78 -7.27 0.47 -16.47
N VAL A 79 -6.87 0.73 -17.72
CA VAL A 79 -7.71 1.39 -18.74
C VAL A 79 -8.99 0.60 -19.02
N VAL A 80 -8.91 -0.74 -19.10
CA VAL A 80 -10.11 -1.60 -19.25
C VAL A 80 -11.11 -1.40 -18.11
N LEU A 81 -10.63 -1.06 -16.90
CA LEU A 81 -11.46 -0.83 -15.72
C LEU A 81 -11.89 0.64 -15.57
N TRP A 82 -11.57 1.51 -16.53
CA TRP A 82 -11.89 2.94 -16.49
C TRP A 82 -13.39 3.20 -16.33
N SER A 83 -14.25 2.45 -17.01
CA SER A 83 -15.70 2.56 -16.87
C SER A 83 -16.15 2.34 -15.43
N LYS A 84 -15.59 1.33 -14.75
CA LYS A 84 -15.86 1.04 -13.34
C LYS A 84 -15.37 2.16 -12.43
N VAL A 85 -14.20 2.74 -12.72
CA VAL A 85 -13.69 3.91 -12.00
C VAL A 85 -14.65 5.09 -12.14
N ARG A 86 -15.11 5.42 -13.35
CA ARG A 86 -16.09 6.50 -13.57
C ARG A 86 -17.39 6.26 -12.81
N MET A 87 -17.94 5.07 -12.89
CA MET A 87 -19.15 4.70 -12.12
C MET A 87 -18.92 4.85 -10.62
N ARG A 88 -17.78 4.38 -10.12
CA ARG A 88 -17.45 4.45 -8.69
C ARG A 88 -17.25 5.90 -8.24
N ARG A 89 -16.60 6.75 -9.05
CA ARG A 89 -16.50 8.19 -8.78
C ARG A 89 -17.87 8.85 -8.69
N ALA A 90 -18.79 8.52 -9.59
CA ALA A 90 -20.15 9.04 -9.53
C ALA A 90 -20.90 8.60 -8.27
N GLN A 91 -20.70 7.36 -7.80
CA GLN A 91 -21.25 6.88 -6.52
C GLN A 91 -20.63 7.59 -5.31
N LEU A 92 -19.30 7.76 -5.33
CA LEU A 92 -18.57 8.46 -4.28
C LEU A 92 -19.03 9.92 -4.21
N GLY A 93 -19.17 10.63 -5.32
CA GLY A 93 -19.67 12.01 -5.33
C GLY A 93 -21.05 12.20 -4.70
N LYS A 94 -21.90 11.15 -4.67
CA LYS A 94 -23.20 11.18 -3.99
C LYS A 94 -23.13 10.97 -2.47
N THR A 95 -22.11 10.27 -2.00
CA THR A 95 -21.97 9.83 -0.59
C THR A 95 -20.90 10.60 0.16
N GLN A 96 -19.95 11.18 -0.57
CA GLN A 96 -18.78 11.83 -0.04
C GLN A 96 -19.12 13.25 0.40
N GLN A 97 -19.05 13.48 1.71
CA GLN A 97 -19.28 14.80 2.29
C GLN A 97 -18.07 15.74 2.23
N ARG A 98 -16.86 15.19 2.04
CA ARG A 98 -15.60 15.93 2.05
C ARG A 98 -14.65 15.43 0.97
N THR A 99 -13.98 16.32 0.27
CA THR A 99 -12.97 15.96 -0.74
C THR A 99 -11.70 15.45 -0.06
N LEU A 100 -10.87 14.68 -0.78
CA LEU A 100 -9.57 14.25 -0.23
C LEU A 100 -8.68 15.47 0.04
N ALA A 101 -8.71 16.47 -0.85
CA ALA A 101 -7.99 17.72 -0.69
C ALA A 101 -8.35 18.44 0.63
N GLU A 102 -9.64 18.49 0.99
CA GLU A 102 -10.08 19.06 2.27
C GLU A 102 -9.57 18.27 3.46
N VAL A 103 -9.58 16.94 3.40
CA VAL A 103 -9.07 16.08 4.48
C VAL A 103 -7.57 16.31 4.66
N LEU A 104 -6.80 16.33 3.57
CA LEU A 104 -5.36 16.57 3.60
C LEU A 104 -5.04 17.97 4.15
N ARG A 105 -5.75 19.00 3.70
CA ARG A 105 -5.61 20.36 4.24
C ARG A 105 -5.86 20.38 5.75
N LYS A 106 -6.94 19.73 6.22
CA LYS A 106 -7.23 19.66 7.66
C LYS A 106 -6.14 18.92 8.43
N ILE A 107 -5.58 17.86 7.87
CA ILE A 107 -4.45 17.14 8.48
C ILE A 107 -3.24 18.08 8.58
N GLU A 108 -2.89 18.79 7.50
CA GLU A 108 -1.78 19.75 7.48
C GLU A 108 -1.98 20.88 8.50
N GLU A 109 -3.18 21.43 8.60
CA GLU A 109 -3.56 22.41 9.63
C GLU A 109 -3.38 21.86 11.05
N GLN A 110 -3.76 20.59 11.31
CA GLN A 110 -3.53 19.96 12.61
C GLN A 110 -2.04 19.71 12.87
N MET A 111 -1.30 19.22 11.89
CA MET A 111 0.14 18.97 12.01
C MET A 111 0.96 20.26 12.24
N SER A 112 0.41 21.41 11.88
CA SER A 112 1.03 22.72 12.11
C SER A 112 0.85 23.25 13.54
N ARG A 113 0.05 22.57 14.39
CA ARG A 113 -0.18 22.98 15.78
C ARG A 113 1.01 22.57 16.64
N PRO A 114 1.53 23.46 17.52
CA PRO A 114 2.73 23.18 18.31
C PRO A 114 2.57 22.01 19.30
N GLU A 115 1.32 21.69 19.67
CA GLU A 115 0.98 20.59 20.57
C GLU A 115 0.99 19.22 19.88
N ILE A 116 0.92 19.18 18.54
CA ILE A 116 0.83 17.95 17.76
C ILE A 116 2.20 17.62 17.21
N ARG A 117 2.88 16.64 17.82
CA ARG A 117 4.17 16.14 17.35
C ARG A 117 3.96 14.93 16.45
N PRO A 118 4.52 14.90 15.22
CA PRO A 118 4.55 13.68 14.43
C PRO A 118 5.27 12.57 15.21
N LEU A 119 4.69 11.37 15.20
CA LEU A 119 5.37 10.18 15.68
C LEU A 119 6.50 9.87 14.68
N ASP A 120 7.73 10.18 15.06
CA ASP A 120 8.93 9.80 14.32
C ASP A 120 9.61 8.60 15.02
N ALA A 121 10.72 8.14 14.45
CA ALA A 121 11.52 7.04 15.01
C ALA A 121 12.07 7.35 16.42
N SER A 122 12.14 8.63 16.82
CA SER A 122 12.55 9.03 18.16
C SER A 122 11.40 8.94 19.18
N SER A 123 10.16 9.09 18.74
CA SER A 123 8.95 8.96 19.58
C SER A 123 8.63 7.52 19.97
N ALA A 124 9.08 6.54 19.17
CA ALA A 124 8.97 5.11 19.46
C ALA A 124 10.24 4.38 18.99
N PRO A 125 11.35 4.45 19.76
CA PRO A 125 12.60 3.82 19.35
C PRO A 125 12.40 2.31 19.22
N ILE A 126 12.44 1.83 17.99
CA ILE A 126 12.46 0.40 17.69
C ILE A 126 13.80 -0.13 18.21
N ARG A 127 13.81 -0.69 19.42
CA ARG A 127 14.98 -1.44 19.87
C ARG A 127 15.16 -2.62 18.90
N PRO A 128 16.34 -2.78 18.28
CA PRO A 128 16.61 -3.98 17.52
C PRO A 128 16.39 -5.17 18.45
N TYR A 129 15.54 -6.10 18.01
CA TYR A 129 15.39 -7.37 18.72
C TYR A 129 16.77 -8.03 18.76
N LEU A 130 17.33 -8.16 19.97
CA LEU A 130 18.44 -9.07 20.21
C LEU A 130 17.92 -10.46 19.83
N ARG A 131 18.38 -10.96 18.68
CA ARG A 131 18.16 -12.34 18.27
C ARG A 131 18.89 -13.22 19.28
N SER A 132 18.24 -13.53 20.39
CA SER A 132 18.74 -14.49 21.35
C SER A 132 18.85 -15.82 20.62
N GLU A 133 20.10 -16.24 20.43
CA GLU A 133 20.48 -17.56 19.98
C GLU A 133 19.87 -18.60 20.92
N THR A 134 18.85 -19.31 20.44
CA THR A 134 18.70 -20.76 20.67
C THR A 134 17.59 -21.25 19.74
N PHE A 135 17.98 -21.68 18.53
CA PHE A 135 17.23 -22.74 17.86
C PHE A 135 17.43 -24.00 18.70
N SER A 136 16.59 -24.18 19.72
CA SER A 136 16.44 -25.48 20.36
C SER A 136 15.84 -26.40 19.32
N SER A 137 16.64 -27.37 18.88
CA SER A 137 16.27 -28.48 18.01
C SER A 137 14.93 -29.07 18.45
N PHE A 138 13.91 -28.95 17.59
CA PHE A 138 12.76 -29.86 17.64
C PHE A 138 13.28 -31.23 17.22
N GLN A 139 13.60 -32.04 18.23
CA GLN A 139 13.92 -33.44 18.09
C GLN A 139 12.63 -34.16 17.69
N ALA A 140 12.61 -34.73 16.50
CA ALA A 140 11.52 -35.54 16.00
C ALA A 140 11.42 -36.81 16.86
N GLU A 141 10.38 -36.90 17.69
CA GLU A 141 10.05 -38.13 18.38
C GLU A 141 9.10 -38.94 17.49
N SER A 142 9.67 -39.98 16.89
CA SER A 142 8.97 -41.07 16.23
C SER A 142 8.21 -41.85 17.30
N GLU A 143 6.88 -41.80 17.28
CA GLU A 143 6.07 -42.73 18.06
C GLU A 143 5.41 -43.76 17.13
N LYS A 144 5.96 -44.97 17.19
CA LYS A 144 5.36 -46.21 16.71
C LYS A 144 4.23 -46.61 17.65
N THR A 145 3.05 -46.86 17.10
CA THR A 145 2.04 -47.78 17.65
C THR A 145 1.17 -48.18 16.47
N LYS A 146 1.31 -49.39 15.91
CA LYS A 146 0.89 -50.74 16.34
C LYS A 146 -0.24 -51.19 15.42
#